data_AF-A0A0E3SN24-F1
#
_entry.id   AF-A0A0E3SN24-F1
#
_cell.length_a   1.000
_cell.length_b   1.000
_cell.length_c   1.000
_cell.angle_alpha   90.00
_cell.angle_beta   90.00
_cell.angle_gamma   90.00
#
_symmetry.space_group_name_H-M   'P 1'
#
loop_
_entity.id
_entity.type
_entity.pdbx_description
1 polymer ?
#
loop_
_entity_poly.entity_id
_entity_poly.type
_entity_poly.pdbx_seq_one_letter_code
_entity_poly.pdbx_strand_id
1 'polypeptide(L)' 'MLISGNMLISGNMLISGNMLISGNMLISGNMLISGNMLISGNMLISGNMLISGNKFRFR' A
#
# COMPACT_ATOMS: atom_id res chain seq x y z
N MET A 1 8.90 4.91 -0.47
CA MET A 1 8.84 4.40 0.91
C MET A 1 9.06 2.89 0.90
N LEU A 2 9.93 2.39 1.79
CA LEU A 2 10.16 0.96 2.00
C LEU A 2 9.55 0.57 3.36
N ILE A 3 8.78 -0.51 3.38
CA ILE A 3 8.27 -1.11 4.62
C ILE A 3 8.71 -2.58 4.64
N SER A 4 9.41 -2.96 5.69
CA SER A 4 9.71 -4.35 6.03
C SER A 4 8.88 -4.76 7.25
N GLY A 5 8.14 -5.87 7.12
CA GLY A 5 7.24 -6.37 8.16
C GLY A 5 5.78 -5.96 7.97
N ASN A 6 4.98 -6.18 9.02
CA ASN A 6 3.54 -5.94 8.97
C ASN A 6 3.21 -4.49 9.34
N MET A 7 2.32 -3.86 8.58
CA MET A 7 1.86 -2.48 8.84
C MET A 7 0.35 -2.45 9.03
N LEU A 8 -0.08 -1.79 10.12
CA LEU A 8 -1.48 -1.48 10.40
C LEU A 8 -1.66 0.04 10.36
N ILE A 9 -2.61 0.52 9.55
CA ILE A 9 -2.96 1.94 9.50
C ILE A 9 -4.45 2.11 9.69
N SER A 10 -4.82 2.96 10.65
CA SER A 10 -6.19 3.41 10.87
C SER A 10 -6.31 4.84 10.38
N GLY A 11 -7.12 5.06 9.35
CA GLY A 11 -7.27 6.35 8.67
C GLY A 11 -6.79 6.35 7.22
N ASN A 12 -6.84 7.54 6.61
CA ASN A 12 -6.47 7.72 5.21
C ASN A 12 -4.95 7.85 5.03
N MET A 13 -4.42 7.35 3.93
CA MET A 13 -3.00 7.40 3.60
C MET A 13 -2.79 8.04 2.23
N LEU A 14 -1.86 8.99 2.17
CA LEU A 14 -1.43 9.65 0.95
C LEU A 14 0.07 9.42 0.76
N ILE A 15 0.45 8.90 -0.39
CA ILE A 15 1.85 8.66 -0.74
C ILE A 15 2.14 9.32 -2.08
N SER A 16 3.16 10.17 -2.09
CA SER A 16 3.76 10.66 -3.32
C SER A 16 5.05 9.87 -3.58
N GLY A 17 5.17 9.27 -4.76
CA GLY A 17 6.28 8.42 -5.16
C GLY A 17 6.03 6.92 -4.97
N ASN A 18 7.09 6.14 -5.16
CA ASN A 18 6.99 4.68 -5.19
C ASN A 18 6.93 4.07 -3.78
N MET A 19 6.15 3.01 -3.62
CA MET A 19 5.98 2.26 -2.38
C MET A 19 6.38 0.79 -2.58
N LEU A 20 7.24 0.29 -1.70
CA LEU A 20 7.70 -1.09 -1.64
C LEU A 20 7.35 -1.68 -0.29
N ILE A 21 6.62 -2.80 -0.29
CA ILE A 21 6.17 -3.48 0.93
C ILE A 21 6.63 -4.93 0.88
N SER A 22 7.51 -5.28 1.83
CA SER A 22 7.92 -6.64 2.10
C SER A 22 7.27 -7.10 3.40
N GLY A 23 6.02 -7.55 3.31
CA GLY A 23 5.20 -7.94 4.45
C GLY A 23 3.70 -7.71 4.21
N ASN A 24 2.90 -7.88 5.25
CA ASN A 24 1.45 -7.67 5.16
C ASN A 24 1.05 -6.24 5.51
N MET A 25 0.04 -5.72 4.84
CA MET A 25 -0.51 -4.40 5.10
C MET A 25 -2.02 -4.46 5.30
N LEU A 26 -2.48 -3.86 6.37
CA LEU A 26 -3.89 -3.68 6.67
C LEU A 26 -4.17 -2.18 6.84
N ILE A 27 -5.12 -1.68 6.06
CA ILE A 27 -5.54 -0.28 6.10
C ILE A 27 -7.03 -0.22 6.37
N SER A 28 -7.39 0.44 7.47
CA SER A 28 -8.75 0.79 7.80
C SER A 28 -9.00 2.25 7.41
N GLY A 29 -9.17 2.48 6.11
CA GLY A 29 -9.34 3.81 5.51
C GLY A 29 -9.01 3.82 4.02
N ASN A 30 -8.99 5.01 3.43
CA ASN A 30 -8.67 5.18 2.01
C ASN A 30 -7.15 5.29 1.79
N MET A 31 -6.67 4.78 0.67
CA MET A 31 -5.28 4.86 0.27
C MET A 31 -5.16 5.49 -1.12
N LEU A 32 -4.33 6.52 -1.21
CA LEU A 32 -4.03 7.23 -2.45
C LEU A 32 -2.52 7.22 -2.68
N ILE A 33 -2.10 6.69 -3.83
CA ILE A 33 -0.69 6.59 -4.20
C ILE A 33 -0.49 7.26 -5.55
N SER A 34 0.33 8.30 -5.55
CA SER A 34 0.83 8.94 -6.75
C SER A 34 2.21 8.39 -7.11
N GLY A 35 2.24 7.18 -7.65
CA GLY A 35 3.47 6.45 -7.98
C GLY A 35 3.22 4.95 -8.11
N ASN A 36 4.29 4.18 -8.26
CA ASN A 36 4.21 2.72 -8.36
C ASN A 36 4.14 2.08 -6.99
N MET A 37 3.38 1.00 -6.88
CA MET A 37 3.29 0.20 -5.68
C MET A 37 3.68 -1.24 -5.96
N LEU A 38 4.57 -1.78 -5.13
CA LEU A 38 5.04 -3.15 -5.21
C LEU A 38 4.90 -3.83 -3.85
N ILE A 39 4.20 -4.96 -3.83
CA ILE A 39 3.89 -5.71 -2.61
C ILE A 39 4.34 -7.16 -2.77
N SER A 40 5.15 -7.63 -1.82
CA SER A 40 5.58 -9.04 -1.73
C SER A 40 4.74 -9.86 -0.72
N GLY A 41 3.81 -9.25 0.00
CA GLY A 41 2.91 -9.92 0.93
C GLY A 41 1.43 -9.69 0.64
N ASN A 42 0.60 -9.75 1.69
CA ASN A 42 -0.84 -9.49 1.58
C ASN A 42 -1.15 -8.02 1.82
N MET A 43 -2.07 -7.47 1.05
CA MET A 43 -2.62 -6.14 1.30
C MET A 43 -4.13 -6.23 1.39
N LEU A 44 -4.66 -5.73 2.50
CA LEU A 44 -6.08 -5.63 2.78
C LEU A 44 -6.42 -4.18 3.10
N ILE A 45 -7.42 -3.65 2.42
CA ILE A 45 -7.88 -2.27 2.55
C ILE A 45 -9.39 -2.33 2.68
N SER A 46 -9.94 -1.79 3.77
CA SER A 46 -11.39 -1.73 3.96
C SER A 46 -12.05 -0.54 3.25
N GLY A 47 -11.28 0.52 2.98
CA GLY A 47 -11.70 1.67 2.19
C GLY A 47 -11.31 1.59 0.71
N ASN A 48 -11.31 2.75 0.06
CA ASN A 48 -10.94 2.87 -1.35
C ASN A 48 -9.43 2.90 -1.54
N MET A 49 -8.94 2.24 -2.58
CA MET A 49 -7.55 2.30 -3.00
C MET A 49 -7.45 2.86 -4.41
N LEU A 50 -6.72 3.96 -4.56
CA LEU A 50 -6.43 4.60 -5.84
C LEU A 50 -4.92 4.71 -6.03
N ILE A 51 -4.45 4.21 -7.16
CA ILE A 51 -3.03 4.25 -7.55
C ILE A 51 -2.99 4.84 -8.96
N SER A 52 -2.28 5.95 -9.14
CA SER A 52 -2.10 6.56 -10.47
C SER A 52 -0.96 5.93 -11.27
N GLY A 53 -0.07 5.18 -10.63
CA GLY A 53 0.96 4.37 -11.26
C GLY A 53 0.60 2.88 -11.33
N ASN A 54 1.62 2.04 -11.47
CA ASN A 54 1.44 0.59 -11.57
C ASN A 54 1.32 -0.07 -10.19
N LYS A 55 0.44 -1.06 -10.09
CA LYS A 55 0.31 -1.94 -8.92
C LYS A 55 0.84 -3.33 -9.26
N PHE A 56 1.92 -3.74 -8.61
CA PHE A 56 2.50 -5.07 -8.73
C PHE A 56 2.35 -5.84 -7.42
N ARG A 57 1.91 -7.10 -7.54
CA ARG A 57 1.89 -8.05 -6.42
C ARG A 57 2.58 -9.33 -6.86
N PHE A 58 3.58 -9.73 -6.10
CA PHE A 58 4.23 -11.03 -6.27
C PHE A 58 3.46 -12.07 -5.45
N ARG A 59 3.26 -13.26 -6.01
CA ARG A 59 2.63 -14.40 -5.33
C ARG A 59 3.69 -15.20 -4.61
#